data_AF-A0A6P1D7T8-F1
#
_entry.id   AF-A0A6P1D7T8-F1
#
_cell.length_a   1.000
_cell.length_b   1.000
_cell.length_c   1.000
_cell.angle_alpha   90.00
_cell.angle_beta   90.00
_cell.angle_gamma   90.00
#
_symmetry.space_group_name_H-M   'P 1'
#
loop_
_entity.id
_entity.type
_entity.pdbx_description
1 polymer ?
#
loop_
_entity_poly.entity_id
_entity_poly.type
_entity_poly.pdbx_seq_one_letter_code
_entity_poly.pdbx_strand_id
1 'polypeptide(L)'
;MTDGRYTFTARLWEHHGQGSWHFVDLPEEIADEIEEIYGHRSGGFGSVRVRVTIGGSRWSTSLFPDKSRATYVLPVKKPVRLAEDLVAGSRARIEIVIAI
;
A
#
# COMPACT_ATOMS: atom_id res chain seq x y z
N MET A 1 -18.37 5.74 11.81
CA MET A 1 -18.05 5.07 10.54
C MET A 1 -16.71 5.62 10.10
N THR A 2 -15.63 4.87 10.27
CA THR A 2 -14.31 5.31 9.81
C THR A 2 -14.36 5.43 8.30
N ASP A 3 -13.92 6.56 7.73
CA ASP A 3 -13.96 6.88 6.29
C ASP A 3 -12.99 6.00 5.46
N GLY A 4 -12.61 4.81 5.97
CA GLY A 4 -11.60 3.94 5.38
C GLY A 4 -10.26 4.64 5.15
N ARG A 5 -9.95 5.67 5.95
CA ARG A 5 -8.75 6.49 5.80
C ARG A 5 -7.71 6.11 6.84
N TYR A 6 -6.51 5.82 6.36
CA TYR A 6 -5.37 5.46 7.20
C TYR A 6 -4.16 6.30 6.81
N THR A 7 -3.34 6.67 7.79
CA THR A 7 -2.07 7.37 7.56
C THR A 7 -0.98 6.71 8.37
N PHE A 8 0.12 6.36 7.71
CA PHE A 8 1.24 5.69 8.35
C PHE A 8 2.57 6.05 7.66
N THR A 9 3.68 5.68 8.28
CA THR A 9 5.00 5.77 7.66
C THR A 9 5.54 4.37 7.45
N ALA A 10 5.95 4.05 6.24
CA ALA A 10 6.51 2.74 5.90
C ALA A 10 7.81 2.87 5.10
N ARG A 11 8.62 1.82 5.15
CA ARG A 11 9.88 1.73 4.42
C ARG A 11 9.64 1.10 3.05
N LEU A 12 10.10 1.77 2.00
CA LEU A 12 10.08 1.23 0.65
C LEU A 12 11.11 0.11 0.51
N TRP A 13 10.71 -1.01 -0.08
CA TRP A 13 11.58 -2.12 -0.40
C TRP A 13 11.43 -2.52 -1.86
N GLU A 14 12.51 -3.04 -2.43
CA GLU A 14 12.53 -3.56 -3.80
C GLU A 14 12.28 -5.07 -3.78
N HIS A 15 11.38 -5.53 -4.66
CA HIS A 15 11.15 -6.95 -4.85
C HIS A 15 12.21 -7.51 -5.80
N HIS A 16 12.97 -8.50 -5.33
CA HIS A 16 14.04 -9.15 -6.09
C HIS A 16 13.51 -10.21 -7.08
N GLY A 17 12.65 -9.78 -8.02
CA GLY A 17 12.07 -10.60 -9.08
C GLY A 17 12.23 -9.97 -10.47
N GLN A 18 11.67 -10.60 -11.51
CA GLN A 18 11.61 -9.97 -12.83
C GLN A 18 10.70 -8.73 -12.77
N GLY A 19 11.25 -7.58 -13.18
CA GLY A 19 10.61 -6.28 -13.08
C GLY A 19 10.95 -5.59 -11.76
N SER A 20 11.48 -4.36 -11.84
CA SER A 20 11.89 -3.56 -10.68
C SER A 20 10.69 -3.02 -9.89
N TRP A 21 9.96 -3.91 -9.24
CA TRP A 21 8.82 -3.59 -8.39
C TRP A 21 9.27 -3.07 -7.04
N HIS A 22 8.56 -2.08 -6.53
CA HIS A 22 8.82 -1.49 -5.23
C HIS A 22 7.53 -1.45 -4.44
N PHE A 23 7.62 -1.77 -3.16
CA PHE A 23 6.48 -1.93 -2.28
C PHE A 23 6.74 -1.31 -0.90
N VAL A 24 5.66 -1.06 -0.19
CA VAL A 24 5.67 -0.83 1.26
C VAL A 24 4.75 -1.83 1.94
N ASP A 25 5.12 -2.23 3.14
CA ASP A 25 4.28 -3.07 4.00
C ASP A 25 3.34 -2.16 4.81
N LEU A 26 2.09 -2.57 4.98
CA LEU A 26 1.19 -1.90 5.91
C LEU A 26 1.56 -2.28 7.35
N PRO A 27 1.43 -1.35 8.31
CA PRO A 27 1.46 -1.69 9.73
C PRO A 27 0.40 -2.75 10.05
N GLU A 28 0.75 -3.73 10.87
CA GLU A 28 -0.09 -4.88 11.23
C GLU A 28 -1.49 -4.44 11.69
N GLU A 29 -1.57 -3.51 12.63
CA GLU A 29 -2.84 -2.96 13.15
C GLU A 29 -3.76 -2.42 12.05
N ILE A 30 -3.19 -1.77 11.02
CA ILE A 30 -3.95 -1.23 9.88
C ILE A 30 -4.34 -2.35 8.92
N ALA A 31 -3.44 -3.32 8.70
CA ALA A 31 -3.71 -4.46 7.83
C ALA A 31 -4.86 -5.31 8.38
N ASP A 32 -4.84 -5.60 9.69
CA ASP A 32 -5.86 -6.37 10.40
C ASP A 32 -7.22 -5.67 10.35
N GLU A 33 -7.26 -4.36 10.64
CA GLU A 33 -8.50 -3.59 10.57
C GLU A 33 -9.07 -3.59 9.13
N ILE A 34 -8.21 -3.46 8.12
CA ILE A 34 -8.64 -3.51 6.72
C ILE A 34 -9.17 -4.90 6.35
N GLU A 35 -8.52 -5.98 6.80
CA GLU A 35 -8.98 -7.35 6.55
C GLU A 35 -10.32 -7.63 7.22
N GLU A 36 -10.48 -7.23 8.49
CA GLU A 36 -11.73 -7.42 9.25
C GLU A 36 -12.90 -6.67 8.60
N ILE A 37 -12.70 -5.39 8.27
CA ILE A 37 -13.78 -4.52 7.78
C ILE A 37 -14.03 -4.73 6.29
N TYR A 38 -12.99 -4.96 5.47
CA TYR A 38 -13.08 -4.91 4.02
C TYR A 38 -12.67 -6.20 3.31
N GLY A 39 -12.10 -7.19 4.00
CA GLY A 39 -11.66 -8.45 3.41
C GLY A 39 -12.80 -9.20 2.69
N HIS A 40 -14.01 -9.16 3.22
CA HIS A 40 -15.22 -9.73 2.60
C HIS A 40 -15.69 -9.01 1.32
N ARG A 41 -15.14 -7.82 1.03
CA ARG A 41 -15.43 -7.01 -0.16
C ARG A 41 -14.23 -6.93 -1.12
N SER A 42 -13.19 -7.70 -0.83
CA SER A 42 -11.98 -7.71 -1.65
C SER A 42 -12.26 -8.29 -3.04
N GLY A 43 -11.55 -7.76 -4.05
CA GLY A 43 -11.65 -8.23 -5.43
C GLY A 43 -10.92 -9.58 -5.62
N GLY A 44 -10.72 -9.97 -6.88
CA GLY A 44 -9.88 -11.14 -7.20
C GLY A 44 -8.53 -11.08 -6.46
N PHE A 45 -8.09 -12.25 -5.98
CA PHE A 45 -6.85 -12.44 -5.19
C PHE A 45 -6.84 -11.78 -3.80
N GLY A 46 -7.99 -11.40 -3.24
CA GLY A 46 -8.06 -10.80 -1.90
C GLY A 46 -7.58 -9.33 -1.86
N SER A 47 -7.56 -8.67 -3.01
CA SER A 47 -7.05 -7.30 -3.13
C SER A 47 -8.08 -6.24 -2.73
N VAL A 48 -7.63 -5.17 -2.07
CA VAL A 48 -8.48 -4.06 -1.62
C VAL A 48 -8.13 -2.80 -2.38
N ARG A 49 -9.11 -2.19 -3.07
CA ARG A 49 -8.89 -0.96 -3.84
C ARG A 49 -8.69 0.24 -2.93
N VAL A 50 -7.69 1.07 -3.26
CA VAL A 50 -7.35 2.26 -2.50
C VAL A 50 -6.98 3.44 -3.40
N ARG A 51 -7.22 4.65 -2.90
CA ARG A 51 -6.56 5.87 -3.36
C ARG A 51 -5.41 6.15 -2.40
N VAL A 52 -4.23 6.42 -2.94
CA VAL A 52 -2.99 6.62 -2.19
C VAL A 52 -2.48 8.03 -2.40
N THR A 53 -1.95 8.62 -1.34
CA THR A 53 -1.20 9.88 -1.38
C THR A 53 0.16 9.69 -0.72
N ILE A 54 1.23 10.08 -1.42
CA ILE A 54 2.58 10.23 -0.86
C ILE A 54 3.12 11.57 -1.34
N GLY A 55 3.43 12.48 -0.41
CA GLY A 55 3.85 13.84 -0.75
C GLY A 55 2.87 14.53 -1.69
N GLY A 56 3.34 14.96 -2.87
CA GLY A 56 2.49 15.59 -3.91
C GLY A 56 1.77 14.59 -4.83
N SER A 57 2.16 13.33 -4.80
CA SER A 57 1.69 12.29 -5.71
C SER A 57 0.42 11.61 -5.19
N ARG A 58 -0.59 11.49 -6.06
CA ARG A 58 -1.84 10.78 -5.78
C ARG A 58 -2.20 9.81 -6.91
N TRP A 59 -2.57 8.58 -6.58
CA TRP A 59 -2.98 7.58 -7.57
C TRP A 59 -3.93 6.53 -7.00
N SER A 60 -4.64 5.84 -7.88
CA SER A 60 -5.44 4.66 -7.53
C SER A 60 -4.67 3.37 -7.78
N THR A 61 -4.79 2.42 -6.86
CA THR A 61 -4.21 1.07 -6.94
C THR A 61 -4.95 0.10 -6.01
N SER A 62 -4.38 -1.07 -5.76
CA SER A 62 -4.88 -2.02 -4.77
C SER A 62 -3.79 -2.39 -3.77
N LEU A 63 -4.21 -2.67 -2.55
CA LEU A 63 -3.47 -3.44 -1.57
C LEU A 63 -3.55 -4.92 -1.94
N PHE A 64 -2.45 -5.64 -1.83
CA PHE A 64 -2.38 -7.07 -2.11
C PHE A 64 -1.96 -7.83 -0.85
N PRO A 65 -2.66 -8.91 -0.47
CA PRO A 65 -2.26 -9.69 0.69
C PRO A 65 -0.94 -10.42 0.39
N ASP A 66 0.01 -10.33 1.31
CA ASP A 66 1.26 -11.10 1.29
C ASP A 66 1.30 -12.04 2.50
N LYS A 67 1.04 -13.32 2.25
CA LYS A 67 1.01 -14.36 3.29
C LYS A 67 2.37 -14.59 3.94
N SER A 68 3.47 -14.35 3.23
CA SER A 68 4.82 -14.55 3.77
C SER A 68 5.20 -13.46 4.77
N ARG A 69 4.65 -12.26 4.58
CA ARG A 69 4.85 -11.09 5.45
C ARG A 69 3.72 -10.88 6.47
N ALA A 70 2.64 -11.66 6.37
CA ALA A 70 1.44 -11.53 7.19
C ALA A 70 0.87 -10.08 7.20
N THR A 71 0.83 -9.43 6.03
CA THR A 71 0.31 -8.06 5.90
C THR A 71 -0.19 -7.81 4.47
N TYR A 72 -0.72 -6.62 4.22
CA TYR A 72 -0.91 -6.11 2.87
C TYR A 72 0.34 -5.37 2.38
N VAL A 73 0.69 -5.60 1.11
CA VAL A 73 1.71 -4.83 0.40
C VAL A 73 1.06 -3.82 -0.54
N LEU A 74 1.63 -2.62 -0.57
CA LEU A 74 1.20 -1.52 -1.43
C LEU A 74 2.27 -1.24 -2.50
N PRO A 75 1.99 -1.44 -3.80
CA PRO A 75 2.93 -1.10 -4.85
C PRO A 75 3.12 0.42 -5.01
N VAL A 76 4.38 0.84 -5.11
CA VAL A 76 4.76 2.24 -5.38
C VAL A 76 5.32 2.36 -6.80
N LYS A 77 4.53 2.99 -7.67
CA LYS A 77 4.82 3.09 -9.11
C LYS A 77 6.11 3.90 -9.36
N LYS A 78 6.85 3.54 -10.40
CA LYS A 78 8.09 4.25 -10.80
C LYS A 78 7.91 5.78 -10.93
N PRO A 79 6.84 6.33 -11.57
CA PRO A 79 6.66 7.77 -11.65
C PRO A 79 6.50 8.46 -10.28
N VAL A 80 5.83 7.80 -9.32
CA VAL A 80 5.69 8.31 -7.95
C VAL A 80 7.03 8.34 -7.25
N ARG A 81 7.82 7.26 -7.39
CA ARG A 81 9.16 7.20 -6.80
C ARG A 81 10.09 8.28 -7.32
N LEU A 82 10.02 8.57 -8.62
CA LEU A 82 10.81 9.64 -9.22
C LEU A 82 10.33 11.03 -8.76
N ALA A 83 9.02 11.25 -8.64
CA ALA A 83 8.46 12.54 -8.25
C ALA A 83 8.73 12.87 -6.77
N GLU A 84 8.74 11.87 -5.89
CA GLU A 84 8.88 12.04 -4.44
C GLU A 84 10.29 11.65 -3.92
N ASP A 85 11.27 11.47 -4.83
CA ASP A 85 12.66 11.07 -4.53
C ASP A 85 12.78 9.82 -3.62
N LEU A 86 12.05 8.77 -3.98
CA LEU A 86 11.99 7.52 -3.22
C LEU A 86 12.82 6.41 -3.87
N VAL A 87 13.76 5.89 -3.09
CA VAL A 87 14.56 4.71 -3.42
C VAL A 87 14.31 3.59 -2.40
N ALA A 88 14.74 2.36 -2.72
CA ALA A 88 14.70 1.27 -1.75
C ALA A 88 15.43 1.70 -0.47
N GLY A 89 14.78 1.54 0.67
CA GLY A 89 15.28 2.03 1.95
C GLY A 89 14.62 3.32 2.45
N SER A 90 14.08 4.18 1.57
CA SER A 90 13.42 5.42 1.95
C SER A 90 12.20 5.14 2.84
N ARG A 91 11.94 6.03 3.80
CA ARG A 91 10.69 6.06 4.57
C ARG A 91 9.77 7.14 4.01
N ALA A 92 8.51 6.80 3.78
CA ALA A 92 7.52 7.73 3.25
C ALA A 92 6.28 7.75 4.14
N ARG A 93 5.74 8.95 4.38
CA ARG A 93 4.39 9.10 4.95
C ARG A 93 3.37 8.84 3.84
N ILE A 94 2.47 7.91 4.10
CA ILE A 94 1.48 7.41 3.15
C ILE A 94 0.11 7.63 3.76
N GLU A 95 -0.80 8.23 2.98
CA GLU A 95 -2.23 8.19 3.24
C GLU A 95 -2.87 7.21 2.27
N ILE A 96 -3.75 6.35 2.77
CA ILE A 96 -4.63 5.52 1.95
C ILE A 96 -6.09 5.79 2.30
N VAL A 97 -6.94 5.72 1.30
CA VAL A 97 -8.40 5.77 1.45
C VAL A 97 -8.99 4.58 0.71
N ILE A 98 -9.76 3.73 1.40
CA ILE A 98 -10.45 2.59 0.80
C ILE A 98 -11.42 3.08 -0.30
N ALA A 99 -11.40 2.40 -1.43
CA ALA A 99 -12.15 2.75 -2.65
C ALA A 99 -12.86 1.52 -3.25
N ILE A 100 -13.55 0.78 -2.38
CA ILE A 100 -14.37 -0.39 -2.74
C ILE A 100 -15.82 0.00 -3.08
#